data_AF-A0A7C2V403-F1
#
_entry.id   AF-A0A7C2V403-F1
#
_cell.length_a   1.000
_cell.length_b   1.000
_cell.length_c   1.000
_cell.angle_alpha   90.00
_cell.angle_beta   90.00
_cell.angle_gamma   90.00
#
_symmetry.space_group_name_H-M   'P 1'
#
loop_
_entity.id
_entity.type
_entity.pdbx_description
1 polymer ?
#
loop_
_entity_poly.entity_id
_entity_poly.type
_entity_poly.pdbx_seq_one_letter_code
_entity_poly.pdbx_strand_id
1 'polypeptide(L)' 'MGKVYLIGAGPGDPELLTLKALRLIKSADVILYDRLINQEILLFAKPDCELVYVGKEDGKHTIEQEK' A
#
# COMPACT_ATOMS: atom_id res chain seq x y z
N MET A 1 -14.94 8.31 12.07
CA MET A 1 -13.57 8.37 12.64
C MET A 1 -12.65 7.62 11.69
N GLY A 2 -11.67 8.29 11.09
CA GLY A 2 -10.71 7.64 10.20
C GLY A 2 -9.79 6.68 10.97
N LYS A 3 -9.34 5.62 10.31
CA LYS A 3 -8.36 4.67 10.86
C LYS A 3 -7.21 4.51 9.87
N VAL A 4 -6.01 4.40 10.40
CA VAL A 4 -4.80 4.12 9.61
C VAL A 4 -4.23 2.78 10.09
N TYR A 5 -3.88 1.92 9.14
CA TYR A 5 -3.27 0.63 9.41
C TYR A 5 -1.94 0.55 8.66
N LEU A 6 -0.88 0.19 9.37
CA LEU A 6 0.37 -0.23 8.75
C LEU A 6 0.35 -1.75 8.63
N ILE A 7 0.55 -2.26 7.42
CA ILE A 7 0.53 -3.70 7.12
C ILE A 7 1.79 -4.08 6.34
N GLY A 8 2.25 -5.31 6.53
CA GLY A 8 3.27 -5.89 5.65
C GLY A 8 2.62 -6.51 4.42
N ALA A 9 3.13 -6.18 3.24
CA ALA A 9 2.70 -6.77 1.97
C ALA A 9 3.37 -8.14 1.67
N GLY A 10 4.33 -8.56 2.50
CA GLY A 10 5.17 -9.73 2.24
C GLY A 10 6.29 -9.42 1.24
N PRO A 11 7.07 -10.43 0.82
CA PRO A 11 8.22 -10.26 -0.07
C PRO A 11 7.85 -10.17 -1.57
N GLY A 12 6.57 -10.27 -1.92
CA GLY A 12 6.07 -10.09 -3.30
C GLY A 12 4.98 -11.06 -3.69
N ASP A 13 5.02 -12.31 -3.20
CA ASP A 13 3.99 -13.31 -3.47
C ASP A 13 2.67 -12.96 -2.72
N PRO A 14 1.54 -12.76 -3.44
CA PRO A 14 0.25 -12.49 -2.84
C PRO A 14 -0.21 -13.51 -1.78
N GLU A 15 0.18 -14.78 -1.89
CA GLU A 15 -0.18 -15.83 -0.93
C GLU A 15 0.49 -15.64 0.44
N LEU A 16 1.55 -14.83 0.50
CA LEU A 16 2.25 -14.52 1.75
C LEU A 16 1.62 -13.36 2.54
N LEU A 17 0.51 -12.80 2.05
CA LEU A 17 -0.28 -11.83 2.83
C LEU A 17 -0.91 -12.49 4.05
N THR A 18 -0.85 -11.81 5.18
CA THR A 18 -1.68 -12.21 6.32
C THR A 18 -3.16 -12.02 5.99
N LEU A 19 -4.03 -12.87 6.55
CA LEU A 19 -5.49 -12.72 6.37
C LEU A 19 -6.02 -11.35 6.81
N LYS A 20 -5.39 -10.72 7.80
CA LYS A 20 -5.78 -9.37 8.25
C LYS A 20 -5.36 -8.31 7.24
N ALA A 21 -4.17 -8.40 6.66
CA ALA A 21 -3.71 -7.50 5.60
C ALA A 21 -4.64 -7.57 4.39
N LEU A 22 -4.97 -8.77 3.90
CA LEU A 22 -5.89 -8.94 2.78
C LEU A 22 -7.27 -8.35 3.05
N ARG A 23 -7.83 -8.55 4.25
CA ARG A 23 -9.12 -7.95 4.62
C ARG A 23 -9.06 -6.43 4.63
N LEU A 24 -7.97 -5.85 5.14
CA LEU A 24 -7.78 -4.40 5.19
C LEU A 24 -7.66 -3.82 3.79
N ILE A 25 -6.84 -4.42 2.91
CA ILE A 25 -6.69 -4.01 1.50
C ILE A 25 -8.05 -4.00 0.79
N LYS A 26 -8.84 -5.07 0.94
CA LYS A 26 -10.18 -5.17 0.33
C LYS A 26 -11.18 -4.13 0.81
N SER A 27 -10.99 -3.58 2.02
CA SER A 27 -11.91 -2.61 2.62
C SER A 27 -11.41 -1.17 2.62
N ALA A 28 -10.15 -0.94 2.25
CA ALA A 28 -9.52 0.37 2.37
C ALA A 28 -10.11 1.37 1.38
N ASP A 29 -10.41 2.58 1.86
CA ASP A 29 -10.81 3.70 1.00
C ASP A 29 -9.59 4.30 0.27
N VAL A 30 -8.42 4.29 0.90
CA VAL A 30 -7.15 4.79 0.35
C VAL A 30 -6.02 3.82 0.71
N ILE A 31 -5.15 3.50 -0.24
CA ILE A 31 -3.94 2.71 -0.05
C ILE A 31 -2.72 3.52 -0.47
N LEU A 32 -1.83 3.77 0.50
CA LEU A 32 -0.50 4.33 0.26
C LEU A 32 0.48 3.16 0.07
N TYR A 33 1.24 3.15 -1.02
CA TYR A 33 2.18 2.07 -1.33
C TYR A 33 3.49 2.60 -1.93
N ASP A 34 4.57 1.84 -1.76
CA ASP A 34 5.88 2.16 -2.30
C ASP A 34 6.33 1.18 -3.39
N ARG A 35 7.55 1.38 -3.88
CA ARG A 35 8.13 0.63 -5.01
C ARG A 35 8.28 -0.88 -4.74
N LEU A 36 8.37 -1.31 -3.48
CA LEU A 36 8.66 -2.71 -3.14
C LEU A 36 7.43 -3.62 -3.20
N ILE A 37 6.23 -3.06 -3.34
CA ILE A 37 5.01 -3.87 -3.44
C ILE A 37 4.91 -4.55 -4.82
N ASN A 38 4.48 -5.82 -4.83
CA ASN A 38 3.99 -6.43 -6.06
C ASN A 38 2.62 -5.82 -6.42
N GLN A 39 2.48 -5.32 -7.65
CA GLN A 39 1.23 -4.68 -8.12
C GLN A 39 0.03 -5.63 -8.09
N GLU A 40 0.22 -6.95 -8.17
CA GLU A 40 -0.87 -7.92 -8.02
C GLU A 40 -1.60 -7.81 -6.68
N ILE A 41 -0.91 -7.37 -5.62
CA ILE A 41 -1.52 -7.14 -4.30
C ILE A 41 -2.53 -5.99 -4.35
N LEU A 42 -2.28 -4.97 -5.17
CA LEU A 42 -3.18 -3.82 -5.33
C LEU A 42 -4.46 -4.20 -6.06
N LEU A 43 -4.48 -5.31 -6.82
CA LEU A 43 -5.68 -5.82 -7.48
C LEU A 43 -6.75 -6.33 -6.50
N PHE A 44 -6.40 -6.54 -5.23
CA PHE A 44 -7.37 -6.86 -4.19
C PHE A 44 -8.08 -5.63 -3.63
N ALA A 45 -7.65 -4.42 -3.97
CA ALA A 45 -8.33 -3.20 -3.54
C ALA A 45 -9.76 -3.16 -4.11
N LYS A 46 -10.68 -2.53 -3.38
CA LYS A 46 -12.03 -2.29 -3.90
C LYS A 46 -11.99 -1.32 -5.10
N PRO A 47 -12.95 -1.39 -6.05
CA PRO A 47 -12.91 -0.60 -7.28
C PRO A 47 -12.83 0.93 -7.08
N ASP A 48 -13.34 1.44 -5.97
CA ASP A 48 -13.37 2.85 -5.58
C ASP A 48 -12.21 3.24 -4.64
N CYS A 49 -11.24 2.35 -4.42
CA CYS A 49 -10.08 2.64 -3.59
C CYS A 49 -9.11 3.60 -4.30
N GLU A 50 -8.72 4.68 -3.63
CA GLU A 50 -7.67 5.57 -4.11
C GLU A 50 -6.29 4.93 -3.86
N LEU A 51 -5.51 4.75 -4.93
CA LEU A 51 -4.16 4.19 -4.85
C LEU A 51 -3.11 5.32 -4.98
N VAL A 52 -2.39 5.58 -3.90
CA VAL A 52 -1.40 6.67 -3.81
C VAL A 52 0.01 6.10 -3.73
N TYR A 53 0.80 6.30 -4.78
CA TYR A 53 2.21 5.91 -4.78
C TYR A 53 3.03 6.92 -3.98
N VAL A 54 3.77 6.44 -2.97
CA VAL A 54 4.63 7.22 -2.08
C VAL A 54 6.10 6.77 -2.10
N GLY A 55 6.45 5.87 -3.02
CA GLY A 55 7.83 5.40 -3.17
C GLY A 55 8.76 6.52 -3.66
N LYS A 56 10.04 6.43 -3.26
CA LYS A 56 11.09 7.30 -3.79
C LYS A 56 11.62 6.72 -5.11
N GLU A 57 11.66 7.55 -6.14
CA GLU A 57 12.44 7.27 -7.34
C GLU A 57 13.84 7.87 -7.17
N ASP A 58 14.89 7.07 -7.38
CA ASP A 58 16.26 7.57 -7.38
C ASP A 58 16.38 8.72 -8.39
N GLY A 59 16.79 9.91 -7.93
CA GLY A 59 16.89 11.13 -8.74
C GLY A 59 15.70 12.09 -8.67
N LYS A 60 14.59 11.74 -8.00
CA LYS A 60 13.48 12.66 -7.71
C LYS A 60 13.28 12.79 -6.19
N HIS A 61 13.95 13.79 -5.61
CA HIS A 61 13.68 14.24 -4.23
C HIS A 61 12.24 14.79 -4.18
N THR A 62 11.27 13.97 -3.80
CA THR A 62 9.88 14.43 -3.83
C THR A 62 9.43 15.13 -2.55
N ILE A 63 10.01 14.87 -1.37
CA ILE A 63 9.60 15.61 -0.15
C ILE A 63 10.72 15.58 0.92
N GLU A 64 11.16 16.74 1.40
CA GLU A 64 11.92 16.85 2.66
C GLU A 64 10.96 16.63 3.84
N GLN A 65 11.30 15.68 4.70
CA GLN A 65 10.50 15.40 5.89
C GLN A 65 10.87 16.43 6.97
N GLU A 66 10.02 17.43 7.17
CA GLU A 66 10.18 18.38 8.29
C GLU A 66 10.16 17.62 9.62
N LYS A 67 11.07 18.03 10.51
CA LYS A 67 11.35 17.38 11.79
C LYS A 67 10.44 17.90 12.90
#